data_AF-A0A8R2H2Z6-F1
#
_entry.id   AF-A0A8R2H2Z6-F1
#
_cell.length_a   1.000
_cell.length_b   1.000
_cell.length_c   1.000
_cell.angle_alpha   90.00
_cell.angle_beta   90.00
_cell.angle_gamma   90.00
#
_symmetry.space_group_name_H-M   'P 1'
#
loop_
_entity.id
_entity.type
_entity.pdbx_description
1 polymer ?
#
loop_
_entity_poly.entity_id
_entity_poly.type
_entity_poly.pdbx_seq_one_letter_code
_entity_poly.pdbx_strand_id
1 'polypeptide(L)'
;MESISLESSLYDKVTQIEICKIVAVEIEGKWFRGKLISFNEFVTDNTLIELIDYGSVYETKLENLFVLPYYFMYEPLALSVTFKDFIPKKTTFSIKPLLSESNLYEGAVLVDIKCNDIKLENCVNGNQLLESRKE
;
A
#
# COMPACT_ATOMS: atom_id res chain seq x y z
N MET A 1 -4.27 11.30 17.59
CA MET A 1 -5.10 10.46 16.71
C MET A 1 -6.15 9.80 17.61
N GLU A 2 -7.00 10.64 18.18
CA GLU A 2 -8.17 10.24 18.97
C GLU A 2 -9.40 10.51 18.07
N SER A 3 -10.49 9.77 18.31
CA SER A 3 -11.84 9.96 17.75
C SER A 3 -12.13 9.48 16.31
N ILE A 4 -11.89 8.20 16.04
CA ILE A 4 -12.84 7.42 15.20
C ILE A 4 -13.50 6.31 16.05
N SER A 5 -12.80 5.80 17.07
CA SER A 5 -13.31 4.74 17.96
C SER A 5 -14.53 5.14 18.79
N LEU A 6 -14.68 6.41 19.18
CA LEU A 6 -15.85 6.87 19.95
C LEU A 6 -17.12 7.00 19.10
N GLU A 7 -16.98 7.08 17.78
CA GLU A 7 -18.08 7.36 16.84
C GLU A 7 -18.43 6.17 15.95
N SER A 8 -17.88 4.98 16.22
CA SER A 8 -18.12 3.78 15.41
C SER A 8 -19.60 3.44 15.23
N SER A 9 -20.44 3.78 16.21
CA SER A 9 -21.91 3.64 16.17
C SER A 9 -22.63 4.71 15.34
N LEU A 10 -21.94 5.79 14.94
CA LEU A 10 -22.47 6.88 14.11
C LEU A 10 -22.17 6.69 12.62
N TYR A 11 -21.24 5.81 12.26
CA TYR A 11 -20.88 5.58 10.87
C TYR A 11 -21.78 4.52 10.24
N ASP A 12 -22.29 4.83 9.05
CA ASP A 12 -23.11 3.91 8.27
C ASP A 12 -22.30 2.66 7.91
N LYS A 13 -22.91 1.49 8.08
CA LYS A 13 -22.34 0.23 7.59
C LYS A 13 -22.36 0.21 6.06
N VAL A 14 -21.37 -0.44 5.47
CA VAL A 14 -21.40 -0.75 4.04
C VAL A 14 -22.44 -1.85 3.81
N THR A 15 -23.49 -1.53 3.07
CA THR A 15 -24.58 -2.47 2.74
C THR A 15 -24.52 -2.99 1.32
N GLN A 16 -23.77 -2.31 0.45
CA GLN A 16 -23.62 -2.64 -0.96
C GLN A 16 -22.16 -2.64 -1.36
N ILE A 17 -21.87 -3.46 -2.36
CA ILE A 17 -20.52 -3.75 -2.77
C ILE A 17 -20.21 -2.99 -4.03
N GLU A 18 -19.14 -2.23 -3.93
CA GLU A 18 -18.63 -1.41 -5.00
C GLU A 18 -17.12 -1.63 -5.03
N ILE A 19 -16.65 -2.29 -6.08
CA ILE A 19 -15.23 -2.61 -6.25
C ILE A 19 -14.43 -1.31 -6.28
N CYS A 20 -13.25 -1.32 -5.65
CA CYS A 20 -12.38 -0.16 -5.46
C CYS A 20 -12.94 0.96 -4.58
N LYS A 21 -14.12 0.79 -3.96
CA LYS A 21 -14.62 1.76 -2.98
C LYS A 21 -13.70 1.83 -1.76
N ILE A 22 -13.44 3.05 -1.30
CA ILE A 22 -12.72 3.27 -0.05
C ILE A 22 -13.70 3.21 1.12
N VAL A 23 -13.35 2.42 2.12
CA VAL A 23 -14.14 2.09 3.31
C VAL A 23 -13.30 2.27 4.56
N ALA A 24 -13.94 2.31 5.71
CA ALA A 24 -13.29 2.27 7.01
C ALA A 24 -13.44 0.87 7.62
N VAL A 25 -12.40 0.40 8.31
CA VAL A 25 -12.41 -0.87 9.05
C VAL A 25 -11.75 -0.67 10.41
N GLU A 26 -12.28 -1.32 11.45
CA GLU A 26 -11.68 -1.37 12.77
C GLU A 26 -10.91 -2.69 12.93
N ILE A 27 -9.64 -2.60 13.31
CA ILE A 27 -8.77 -3.74 13.59
C ILE A 27 -8.11 -3.48 14.95
N GLU A 28 -8.38 -4.33 15.94
CA GLU A 28 -7.80 -4.24 17.29
C GLU A 28 -7.93 -2.85 17.95
N GLY A 29 -9.11 -2.22 17.81
CA GLY A 29 -9.40 -0.90 18.40
C GLY A 29 -8.84 0.29 17.62
N LYS A 30 -8.21 0.05 16.46
CA LYS A 30 -7.68 1.09 15.56
C LYS A 30 -8.42 1.11 14.25
N TRP A 31 -8.55 2.29 13.67
CA TRP A 31 -9.27 2.52 12.43
C TRP A 31 -8.32 2.67 11.25
N PHE A 32 -8.69 2.02 10.15
CA PHE A 32 -7.90 1.98 8.93
C PHE A 32 -8.77 2.31 7.72
N ARG A 33 -8.17 2.93 6.71
CA ARG A 33 -8.78 3.08 5.40
C ARG A 33 -8.49 1.82 4.59
N GLY A 34 -9.55 1.19 4.11
CA GLY A 34 -9.51 0.01 3.25
C GLY A 34 -10.00 0.35 1.85
N LYS A 35 -9.44 -0.27 0.81
CA LYS A 35 -10.03 -0.30 -0.53
C LYS A 35 -10.62 -1.69 -0.77
N LEU A 36 -11.90 -1.75 -1.12
CA LEU A 36 -12.56 -3.02 -1.41
C LEU A 36 -11.98 -3.63 -2.69
N ILE A 37 -11.34 -4.81 -2.60
CA ILE A 37 -10.70 -5.47 -3.75
C ILE A 37 -11.61 -6.57 -4.30
N SER A 38 -12.11 -7.43 -3.42
CA SER A 38 -12.95 -8.55 -3.82
C SER A 38 -14.01 -8.86 -2.78
N PHE A 39 -15.10 -9.42 -3.27
CA PHE A 39 -16.14 -10.00 -2.45
C PHE A 39 -16.64 -11.28 -3.11
N ASN A 40 -16.98 -12.26 -2.28
CA ASN A 40 -17.67 -13.46 -2.72
C ASN A 40 -19.00 -13.58 -1.97
N GLU A 41 -20.10 -13.43 -2.70
CA GLU A 41 -21.46 -13.49 -2.14
C GLU A 41 -21.88 -14.89 -1.66
N PHE A 42 -21.18 -15.93 -2.11
CA PHE A 42 -21.44 -17.32 -1.76
C PHE A 42 -20.58 -17.82 -0.60
N VAL A 43 -19.63 -17.01 -0.12
CA VAL A 43 -18.74 -17.36 0.99
C VAL A 43 -18.79 -16.25 2.02
N THR A 44 -19.51 -16.50 3.11
CA THR A 44 -19.43 -15.67 4.32
C THR A 44 -17.97 -15.57 4.74
N ASP A 45 -17.46 -14.35 4.91
CA ASP A 45 -16.13 -14.02 5.44
C ASP A 45 -14.98 -13.88 4.43
N ASN A 46 -15.29 -13.68 3.14
CA ASN A 46 -14.28 -13.56 2.09
C ASN A 46 -14.25 -12.16 1.44
N THR A 47 -14.39 -11.09 2.25
CA THR A 47 -14.19 -9.72 1.77
C THR A 47 -12.72 -9.37 1.90
N LEU A 48 -12.04 -9.14 0.77
CA LEU A 48 -10.66 -8.69 0.76
C LEU A 48 -10.61 -7.19 0.59
N ILE A 49 -9.89 -6.52 1.48
CA ILE A 49 -9.59 -5.10 1.40
C ILE A 49 -8.08 -4.87 1.38
N GLU A 50 -7.64 -3.83 0.67
CA GLU A 50 -6.29 -3.31 0.74
C GLU A 50 -6.25 -2.21 1.80
N LEU A 51 -5.42 -2.33 2.83
CA LEU A 51 -5.16 -1.25 3.78
C LEU A 51 -4.30 -0.19 3.07
N ILE A 52 -4.93 0.78 2.41
CA ILE A 52 -4.30 1.67 1.44
C ILE A 52 -3.18 2.55 2.02
N ASP A 53 -3.17 2.75 3.34
CA ASP A 53 -2.12 3.51 4.03
C ASP A 53 -0.90 2.66 4.41
N TYR A 54 -1.00 1.34 4.25
CA TYR A 54 0.00 0.37 4.66
C TYR A 54 0.44 -0.56 3.51
N GLY A 55 -0.41 -0.72 2.48
CA GLY A 55 -0.16 -1.58 1.32
C GLY A 55 -0.39 -3.08 1.57
N SER A 56 -0.90 -3.47 2.73
CA SER A 56 -1.21 -4.87 3.07
C SER A 56 -2.66 -5.24 2.75
N VAL A 57 -2.91 -6.49 2.40
CA VAL A 57 -4.27 -7.04 2.25
C VAL A 57 -4.79 -7.52 3.60
N TYR A 58 -6.07 -7.30 3.86
CA TYR A 58 -6.78 -7.76 5.04
C TYR A 58 -8.08 -8.47 4.64
N GLU A 59 -8.32 -9.63 5.24
CA GLU A 59 -9.52 -10.43 5.03
C GLU A 59 -10.52 -10.16 6.15
N THR A 60 -11.77 -9.88 5.77
CA THR A 60 -12.83 -9.54 6.71
C THR A 60 -14.22 -9.83 6.15
N LYS A 61 -15.25 -9.40 6.86
CA LYS A 61 -16.66 -9.49 6.47
C LYS A 61 -17.17 -8.13 6.03
N LEU A 62 -18.12 -8.09 5.10
CA LEU A 62 -18.78 -6.85 4.68
C LEU A 62 -19.38 -6.09 5.87
N GLU A 63 -19.96 -6.81 6.82
CA GLU A 63 -20.55 -6.25 8.04
C GLU A 63 -19.54 -5.55 8.96
N ASN A 64 -18.23 -5.77 8.79
CA ASN A 64 -17.18 -5.08 9.54
C ASN A 64 -16.74 -3.77 8.88
N LEU A 65 -17.28 -3.45 7.69
CA LEU A 65 -16.92 -2.29 6.93
C LEU A 65 -17.90 -1.15 7.15
N PHE A 66 -17.36 0.06 7.20
CA PHE A 66 -18.10 1.30 7.40
C PHE A 66 -17.84 2.26 6.25
N VAL A 67 -18.83 3.09 5.95
CA VAL A 67 -18.69 4.19 5.00
C VAL A 67 -17.63 5.15 5.52
N LEU A 68 -16.60 5.42 4.71
CA LEU A 68 -15.55 6.35 5.10
C LEU A 68 -16.08 7.80 4.98
N PRO A 69 -16.02 8.61 6.05
CA PRO A 69 -16.40 10.02 5.98
C PRO A 69 -15.57 10.79 4.93
N TYR A 70 -16.20 11.75 4.25
CA TYR A 70 -15.59 12.45 3.11
C TYR A 70 -14.29 13.18 3.48
N TYR A 71 -14.14 13.65 4.71
CA TYR A 71 -12.95 14.36 5.18
C TYR A 71 -11.74 13.43 5.39
N PHE A 72 -11.93 12.10 5.36
CA PHE A 72 -10.85 11.11 5.33
C PHE A 72 -10.56 10.59 3.90
N MET A 73 -11.22 11.12 2.86
CA MET A 73 -10.96 10.81 1.45
C MET A 73 -9.78 11.62 0.90
N TYR A 74 -8.60 11.46 1.48
CA TYR A 74 -7.32 11.97 0.95
C TYR A 74 -6.52 10.88 0.25
N GLU A 75 -5.41 11.21 -0.39
CA GLU A 75 -4.57 10.21 -1.08
C GLU A 75 -4.04 9.13 -0.12
N PRO A 76 -3.88 7.87 -0.58
CA PRO A 76 -3.22 6.81 0.18
C PRO A 76 -1.83 7.21 0.68
N LEU A 77 -1.48 6.81 1.91
CA LEU A 77 -0.16 7.08 2.48
C LEU A 77 0.91 6.07 2.02
N ALA A 78 0.51 4.87 1.59
CA ALA A 78 1.44 3.90 1.03
C ALA A 78 1.65 4.16 -0.46
N LEU A 79 2.90 4.09 -0.89
CA LEU A 79 3.29 4.14 -2.29
C LEU A 79 3.67 2.74 -2.77
N SER A 80 3.11 2.32 -3.90
CA SER A 80 3.50 1.06 -4.54
C SER A 80 4.91 1.19 -5.11
N VAL A 81 5.76 0.21 -4.81
CA VAL A 81 7.11 0.11 -5.38
C VAL A 81 7.12 -0.97 -6.44
N THR A 82 7.67 -0.65 -7.61
CA THR A 82 7.92 -1.63 -8.67
C THR A 82 9.42 -1.73 -8.90
N PHE A 83 9.96 -2.94 -8.88
CA PHE A 83 11.37 -3.15 -9.21
C PHE A 83 11.54 -3.04 -10.72
N LYS A 84 12.48 -2.18 -11.12
CA LYS A 84 12.86 -2.02 -12.53
C LYS A 84 13.85 -3.13 -12.89
N ASP A 85 13.57 -3.87 -13.95
CA ASP A 85 14.48 -4.84 -14.59
C ASP A 85 14.81 -6.12 -13.78
N PHE A 86 14.38 -6.26 -12.53
CA PHE A 86 14.56 -7.50 -11.76
C PHE A 86 13.42 -7.77 -10.78
N ILE A 87 13.19 -9.05 -10.46
CA ILE A 87 12.34 -9.46 -9.33
C ILE A 87 13.28 -10.05 -8.27
N PRO A 88 13.29 -9.51 -7.04
CA PRO A 88 14.18 -10.02 -6.03
C PRO A 88 13.89 -11.49 -5.65
N LYS A 89 14.92 -12.31 -5.49
CA LYS A 89 14.78 -13.76 -5.20
C LYS A 89 14.49 -14.09 -3.73
N LYS A 90 14.69 -13.14 -2.82
CA LYS A 90 14.43 -13.30 -1.37
C LYS A 90 13.36 -12.31 -0.90
N THR A 91 12.79 -12.57 0.27
CA THR A 91 11.56 -11.93 0.77
C THR A 91 11.78 -10.65 1.58
N THR A 92 13.01 -10.27 1.92
CA THR A 92 13.27 -9.13 2.82
C THR A 92 14.26 -8.14 2.23
N PHE A 93 13.77 -6.94 1.94
CA PHE A 93 14.57 -5.78 1.54
C PHE A 93 14.44 -4.70 2.60
N SER A 94 15.51 -3.95 2.79
CA SER A 94 15.39 -2.64 3.43
C SER A 94 15.41 -1.59 2.35
N ILE A 95 14.34 -0.81 2.29
CA ILE A 95 14.15 0.29 1.34
C ILE A 95 14.30 1.58 2.14
N LYS A 96 15.22 2.44 1.74
CA LYS A 96 15.42 3.76 2.33
C LYS A 96 15.12 4.83 1.27
N PRO A 97 14.12 5.69 1.46
CA PRO A 97 13.85 6.77 0.52
C PRO A 97 14.99 7.80 0.54
N LEU A 98 15.39 8.26 -0.64
CA LEU A 98 16.38 9.31 -0.87
C LEU A 98 15.66 10.60 -1.30
N LEU A 99 14.91 11.20 -0.36
CA LEU A 99 14.01 12.33 -0.67
C LEU A 99 14.72 13.54 -1.30
N SER A 100 15.94 13.85 -0.86
CA SER A 100 16.74 14.96 -1.40
C SER A 100 17.16 14.76 -2.85
N GLU A 101 17.18 13.53 -3.34
CA GLU A 101 17.58 13.15 -4.70
C GLU A 101 16.37 12.74 -5.56
N SER A 102 15.18 12.72 -4.97
CA SER A 102 13.95 12.30 -5.63
C SER A 102 13.34 13.41 -6.46
N ASN A 103 12.81 13.07 -7.64
CA ASN A 103 11.98 13.98 -8.42
C ASN A 103 10.51 13.90 -7.95
N LEU A 104 10.23 14.55 -6.81
CA LEU A 104 8.90 14.54 -6.21
C LEU A 104 7.84 15.21 -7.09
N TYR A 105 8.24 16.12 -8.00
CA TYR A 105 7.31 16.77 -8.93
C TYR A 105 6.71 15.78 -9.94
N GLU A 106 7.45 14.73 -10.30
CA GLU A 106 6.98 13.65 -11.16
C GLU A 106 6.25 12.53 -10.38
N GLY A 107 6.03 12.72 -9.07
CA GLY A 107 5.38 11.72 -8.22
C GLY A 107 6.23 10.48 -7.96
N ALA A 108 7.55 10.55 -8.20
CA ALA A 108 8.47 9.43 -8.04
C ALA A 108 9.42 9.64 -6.86
N VAL A 109 9.53 8.63 -6.00
CA VAL A 109 10.51 8.60 -4.90
C VAL A 109 11.66 7.68 -5.27
N LEU A 110 12.87 8.23 -5.28
CA LEU A 110 14.10 7.45 -5.42
C LEU A 110 14.36 6.71 -4.11
N VAL A 111 14.73 5.43 -4.20
CA VAL A 111 14.97 4.59 -3.04
C VAL A 111 16.32 3.88 -3.13
N ASP A 112 17.05 3.85 -2.02
CA ASP A 112 18.18 2.95 -1.80
C ASP A 112 17.64 1.60 -1.32
N ILE A 113 18.14 0.52 -1.90
CA ILE A 113 17.69 -0.85 -1.59
C ILE A 113 18.89 -1.62 -1.09
N LYS A 114 18.89 -1.98 0.19
CA LYS A 114 19.89 -2.91 0.75
C LYS A 114 19.27 -4.30 0.87
N CYS A 115 19.91 -5.24 0.21
CA CYS A 115 19.67 -6.67 0.37
C CYS A 115 20.73 -7.23 1.32
N ASN A 116 20.33 -8.06 2.30
CA ASN A 116 21.25 -8.67 3.29
C ASN A 116 22.16 -9.77 2.72
N ASP A 117 22.33 -9.85 1.40
CA ASP A 117 23.18 -10.86 0.78
C ASP A 117 24.63 -10.34 0.67
N ILE A 118 25.53 -11.00 1.41
CA ILE A 118 27.01 -10.86 1.37
C ILE A 118 27.59 -11.24 -0.03
N LYS A 119 26.75 -11.47 -1.05
CA LYS A 119 27.15 -11.83 -2.42
C LYS A 119 26.62 -10.87 -3.50
N LEU A 120 26.20 -9.66 -3.13
CA LEU A 120 25.79 -8.63 -4.09
C LEU A 120 26.93 -7.70 -4.51
N GLU A 121 28.19 -7.99 -4.13
CA GLU A 121 29.35 -7.24 -4.66
C GLU A 121 29.64 -7.52 -6.15
N ASN A 122 29.02 -8.54 -6.76
CA ASN A 122 29.34 -8.92 -8.16
C ASN A 122 28.23 -8.68 -9.20
N CYS A 123 27.07 -8.09 -8.84
CA CYS A 123 25.97 -7.88 -9.80
C CYS A 123 25.64 -6.41 -10.10
N VAL A 124 26.28 -5.45 -9.44
CA VAL A 124 26.20 -4.04 -9.83
C VAL A 124 27.60 -3.56 -10.19
N ASN A 125 28.07 -3.99 -11.36
CA ASN A 125 29.20 -3.31 -12.00
C ASN A 125 28.64 -1.98 -12.53
N GLY A 126 28.73 -0.93 -11.72
CA GLY A 126 28.17 0.41 -11.93
C GLY A 126 28.76 1.21 -13.10
N ASN A 127 29.22 0.56 -14.17
CA ASN A 127 29.90 1.21 -15.30
C ASN A 127 29.31 0.89 -16.69
N GLN A 128 28.11 0.32 -16.83
CA GLN A 128 27.55 0.01 -18.17
C GLN A 128 26.26 0.75 -18.56
N LEU A 129 25.81 1.75 -17.80
CA LEU A 129 24.58 2.48 -18.11
C LEU A 129 24.80 3.92 -18.66
N LEU A 130 26.03 4.28 -19.04
CA LEU A 130 26.35 5.62 -19.56
C LEU A 130 26.92 5.67 -21.00
N GLU A 131 26.99 4.56 -21.75
CA GLU A 131 27.52 4.56 -23.12
C GLU A 131 26.50 4.27 -24.23
N SER A 132 25.22 4.55 -24.02
CA SER A 132 24.22 4.47 -25.11
C SER A 132 23.39 5.73 -25.29
N ARG A 133 24.02 6.90 -25.10
CA ARG A 133 23.58 8.17 -25.71
C ARG A 133 24.78 9.08 -25.95
N LYS A 134 25.45 8.90 -27.09
CA LYS A 134 26.10 9.97 -27.86
C LYS A 134 26.37 9.47 -29.29
N GLU A 135 25.68 10.15 -30.22
CA GLU A 135 25.83 10.22 -31.68
C GLU A 135 25.58 8.95 -32.52
#